data_AF-A0A2V5YRS8-F1
#
_entry.id   AF-A0A2V5YRS8-F1
#
_cell.length_a   1.000
_cell.length_b   1.000
_cell.length_c   1.000
_cell.angle_alpha   90.00
_cell.angle_beta   90.00
_cell.angle_gamma   90.00
#
_symmetry.space_group_name_H-M   'P 1'
#
loop_
_entity.id
_entity.type
_entity.pdbx_description
1 polymer ?
#
loop_
_entity_poly.entity_id
_entity_poly.type
_entity_poly.pdbx_seq_one_letter_code
_entity_poly.pdbx_strand_id
1 'polypeptide(L)'
;MGEGFWLPDHRYARAGCDHGKSARFLSSVMLTAGLTILLITMVTAESAVDQPNFCQQTAQAALTSCRAAAQSDYWVALGKCDNLADPAARETCRNQAATDLNDARQTCDEQHDVRLAACDPLGPAPYDPVIDPSNFVARVDNPYFPLTPGTTFVYEGQTDQGFEHDEFAVTHHTRTILGVRCVEVHDTVTTDGQLTEDTLDWFAQDRDGNVWYFGENTHELEDGLITTIEGTFMAGVNGDKPGIIMKAHPAVGDFYRQEFSLNNAEDFAETRSLTETVRLPVGTFHNCLKSKETTPLEPDLLEYKFYAPSVGNVLTVDPRTGDRTELVRIRRD
;
A
#
# COMPACT_ATOMS: atom_id res chain seq x y z
N MET A 1 25.69 -36.61 5.55
CA MET A 1 25.30 -37.61 4.54
C MET A 1 23.96 -37.12 4.00
N GLY A 2 23.94 -36.28 2.96
CA GLY A 2 23.96 -36.65 1.53
C GLY A 2 22.53 -37.05 1.12
N GLU A 3 21.86 -36.55 0.09
CA GLU A 3 22.15 -35.76 -1.13
C GLU A 3 20.81 -35.10 -1.56
N GLY A 4 20.76 -33.93 -2.23
CA GLY A 4 20.71 -33.80 -3.70
C GLY A 4 19.28 -33.40 -4.19
N PHE A 5 18.98 -32.13 -4.42
CA PHE A 5 18.92 -31.40 -5.71
C PHE A 5 17.86 -31.92 -6.72
N TRP A 6 16.96 -31.04 -7.20
CA TRP A 6 16.72 -30.69 -8.63
C TRP A 6 15.46 -29.82 -8.83
N LEU A 7 15.65 -28.65 -9.45
CA LEU A 7 14.66 -27.80 -10.11
C LEU A 7 14.23 -28.40 -11.48
N PRO A 8 13.17 -27.88 -12.10
CA PRO A 8 13.18 -27.72 -13.56
C PRO A 8 12.85 -26.31 -14.06
N ASP A 9 13.63 -25.95 -15.09
CA ASP A 9 13.62 -24.79 -15.97
C ASP A 9 12.79 -25.14 -17.23
N HIS A 10 11.87 -24.28 -17.67
CA HIS A 10 11.12 -24.48 -18.92
C HIS A 10 11.27 -23.28 -19.87
N ARG A 11 12.17 -23.45 -20.84
CA ARG A 11 12.27 -22.65 -22.08
C ARG A 11 11.35 -23.25 -23.15
N TYR A 12 10.51 -22.43 -23.77
CA TYR A 12 9.78 -22.78 -25.00
C TYR A 12 10.46 -22.18 -26.23
N ALA A 13 10.74 -23.06 -27.21
CA ALA A 13 11.35 -22.76 -28.49
C ALA A 13 10.30 -22.41 -29.57
N ARG A 14 10.70 -21.50 -30.49
CA ARG A 14 9.96 -21.12 -31.70
C ARG A 14 10.05 -22.21 -32.77
N ALA A 15 8.94 -22.46 -33.48
CA ALA A 15 8.91 -23.21 -34.72
C ALA A 15 8.58 -22.26 -35.89
N GLY A 16 9.45 -22.24 -36.89
CA GLY A 16 9.19 -21.65 -38.20
C GLY A 16 9.17 -22.75 -39.25
N CYS A 17 8.20 -22.67 -40.16
CA CYS A 17 8.20 -23.42 -41.42
C CYS A 17 7.94 -22.44 -42.56
N ASP A 18 9.01 -22.20 -43.30
CA ASP A 18 9.09 -21.60 -44.64
C ASP A 18 8.62 -22.63 -45.68
N HIS A 19 7.83 -22.24 -46.67
CA HIS A 19 7.64 -22.95 -47.96
C HIS A 19 6.96 -22.01 -48.97
N GLY A 20 7.53 -21.89 -50.18
CA GLY A 20 6.76 -21.58 -51.39
C GLY A 20 7.36 -20.60 -52.39
N LYS A 21 8.35 -21.05 -53.17
CA LYS A 21 8.81 -20.40 -54.40
C LYS A 21 7.70 -20.37 -55.46
N SER A 22 7.62 -19.32 -56.27
CA SER A 22 7.78 -19.41 -57.75
C SER A 22 7.71 -18.05 -58.44
N ALA A 23 8.74 -17.77 -59.23
CA ALA A 23 8.85 -16.64 -60.13
C ALA A 23 8.27 -17.00 -61.51
N ARG A 24 7.60 -16.04 -62.16
CA ARG A 24 7.41 -16.01 -63.61
C ARG A 24 7.64 -14.59 -64.13
N PHE A 25 8.68 -14.48 -64.95
CA PHE A 25 9.01 -13.35 -65.82
C PHE A 25 8.07 -13.33 -67.03
N LEU A 26 7.53 -12.17 -67.39
CA LEU A 26 7.09 -11.84 -68.75
C LEU A 26 7.24 -10.32 -69.01
N SER A 27 8.25 -10.02 -69.83
CA SER A 27 8.31 -9.07 -70.96
C SER A 27 7.67 -7.67 -70.90
N SER A 28 8.55 -6.69 -70.74
CA SER A 28 8.64 -5.36 -71.40
C SER A 28 7.52 -4.87 -72.35
N VAL A 29 6.99 -3.67 -72.04
CA VAL A 29 6.68 -2.61 -73.02
C VAL A 29 7.05 -1.26 -72.40
N MET A 30 7.98 -0.52 -73.02
CA MET A 30 8.26 0.87 -72.71
C MET A 30 7.17 1.76 -73.31
N LEU A 31 6.46 2.51 -72.47
CA LEU A 31 5.77 3.74 -72.88
C LEU A 31 6.16 4.86 -71.92
N THR A 32 6.88 5.83 -72.45
CA THR A 32 7.25 7.09 -71.78
C THR A 32 6.03 7.98 -71.65
N ALA A 33 5.56 8.21 -70.43
CA ALA A 33 4.68 9.30 -70.08
C ALA A 33 5.26 10.01 -68.84
N GLY A 34 5.57 11.29 -68.99
CA GLY A 34 6.18 12.10 -67.94
C GLY A 34 5.28 12.16 -66.71
N LEU A 35 5.78 11.63 -65.59
CA LEU A 35 5.14 11.67 -64.30
C LEU A 35 5.91 12.69 -63.43
N THR A 36 5.28 13.82 -63.14
CA THR A 36 5.71 14.72 -62.06
C THR A 36 5.75 13.91 -60.76
N ILE A 37 6.95 13.61 -60.28
CA ILE A 37 7.17 12.98 -58.98
C ILE A 37 6.90 14.05 -57.92
N LEU A 38 5.68 14.05 -57.39
CA LEU A 38 5.38 14.71 -56.13
C LEU A 38 6.13 13.91 -55.05
N LEU A 39 7.25 14.43 -54.56
CA LEU A 39 7.90 13.88 -53.36
C LEU A 39 6.93 14.10 -52.19
N ILE A 40 6.07 13.11 -51.94
CA ILE A 40 5.36 12.99 -50.68
C ILE A 40 6.43 12.59 -49.67
N THR A 41 6.91 13.55 -48.89
CA THR A 41 7.64 13.24 -47.66
C THR A 41 6.68 12.46 -46.78
N MET A 42 6.85 11.14 -46.72
CA MET A 42 6.21 10.34 -45.69
C MET A 42 6.83 10.80 -44.37
N VAL A 43 6.12 11.68 -43.66
CA VAL A 43 6.32 11.88 -42.23
C VAL A 43 5.94 10.56 -41.61
N THR A 44 6.93 9.73 -41.28
CA THR A 44 6.72 8.62 -40.37
C THR A 44 6.33 9.25 -39.04
N ALA A 45 5.03 9.33 -38.77
CA ALA A 45 4.56 9.52 -37.41
C ALA A 45 5.09 8.32 -36.64
N GLU A 46 6.18 8.52 -35.89
CA GLU A 46 6.54 7.62 -34.81
C GLU A 46 5.32 7.56 -33.91
N SER A 47 4.56 6.47 -34.03
CA SER A 47 3.50 6.19 -33.09
C SER A 47 4.22 6.08 -31.75
N ALA A 48 4.02 7.08 -30.88
CA ALA A 48 4.47 6.98 -29.51
C ALA A 48 3.89 5.67 -28.98
N VAL A 49 4.76 4.69 -28.72
CA VAL A 49 4.35 3.46 -28.07
C VAL A 49 3.83 3.89 -26.71
N ASP A 50 2.52 3.74 -26.52
CA ASP A 50 1.85 4.06 -25.26
C ASP A 50 2.55 3.24 -24.18
N GLN A 51 3.27 3.94 -23.29
CA GLN A 51 4.04 3.27 -22.25
C GLN A 51 3.05 2.61 -21.29
N PRO A 52 3.28 1.35 -20.89
CA PRO A 52 2.40 0.67 -19.95
C PRO A 52 2.27 1.48 -18.65
N ASN A 53 1.05 1.81 -18.24
CA ASN A 53 0.79 2.40 -16.93
C ASN A 53 0.75 1.27 -15.89
N PHE A 54 1.85 1.10 -15.15
CA PHE A 54 1.99 0.01 -14.17
C PHE A 54 1.07 0.21 -12.97
N CYS A 55 0.83 1.45 -12.56
CA CYS A 55 -0.10 1.72 -11.46
C CYS A 55 -1.52 1.23 -11.81
N GLN A 56 -2.03 1.59 -13.00
CA GLN A 56 -3.36 1.15 -13.46
C GLN A 56 -3.43 -0.37 -13.66
N GLN A 57 -2.37 -0.98 -14.19
CA GLN A 57 -2.32 -2.44 -14.36
C GLN A 57 -2.36 -3.18 -13.01
N THR A 58 -1.60 -2.70 -12.03
CA THR A 58 -1.60 -3.26 -10.67
C THR A 58 -2.97 -3.10 -10.01
N ALA A 59 -3.60 -1.93 -10.13
CA ALA A 59 -4.96 -1.70 -9.63
C ALA A 59 -5.98 -2.67 -10.27
N GLN A 60 -5.92 -2.85 -11.59
CA GLN A 60 -6.81 -3.77 -12.31
C GLN A 60 -6.59 -5.24 -11.94
N ALA A 61 -5.34 -5.64 -11.68
CA ALA A 61 -5.02 -6.98 -11.19
C ALA A 61 -5.60 -7.20 -9.78
N ALA A 62 -5.48 -6.22 -8.89
CA ALA A 62 -6.07 -6.27 -7.55
C ALA A 62 -7.60 -6.41 -7.60
N LEU A 63 -8.28 -5.60 -8.43
CA LEU A 63 -9.73 -5.70 -8.65
C LEU A 63 -10.14 -7.11 -9.11
N THR A 64 -9.40 -7.66 -10.07
CA THR A 64 -9.67 -8.99 -10.62
C THR A 64 -9.51 -10.07 -9.55
N SER A 65 -8.47 -9.95 -8.73
CA SER A 65 -8.23 -10.85 -7.59
C SER A 65 -9.35 -10.76 -6.55
N CYS A 66 -9.68 -9.55 -6.10
CA CYS A 66 -10.72 -9.29 -5.11
C CYS A 66 -12.08 -9.88 -5.54
N ARG A 67 -12.51 -9.62 -6.79
CA ARG A 67 -13.78 -10.17 -7.32
C ARG A 67 -13.77 -11.69 -7.42
N ALA A 68 -12.62 -12.29 -7.71
CA ALA A 68 -12.47 -13.75 -7.73
C ALA A 68 -12.54 -14.34 -6.31
N ALA A 69 -11.94 -13.69 -5.31
CA ALA A 69 -12.04 -14.06 -3.90
C ALA A 69 -13.49 -14.01 -3.41
N ALA A 70 -14.19 -12.88 -3.64
CA ALA A 70 -15.61 -12.73 -3.31
C ALA A 70 -16.48 -13.85 -3.94
N GLN A 71 -16.18 -14.21 -5.19
CA GLN A 71 -16.87 -15.31 -5.86
C GLN A 71 -16.57 -16.68 -5.23
N SER A 72 -15.34 -16.91 -4.78
CA SER A 72 -14.93 -18.13 -4.07
C SER A 72 -15.68 -18.25 -2.74
N ASP A 73 -15.72 -17.17 -1.95
CA ASP A 73 -16.37 -17.13 -0.64
C ASP A 73 -17.87 -17.38 -0.74
N TYR A 74 -18.51 -16.82 -1.78
CA TYR A 74 -19.91 -17.10 -2.10
C TYR A 74 -20.19 -18.60 -2.28
N TRP A 75 -19.34 -19.32 -3.01
CA TRP A 75 -19.53 -20.76 -3.22
C TRP A 75 -19.38 -21.57 -1.92
N VAL A 76 -18.43 -21.18 -1.08
CA VAL A 76 -18.25 -21.77 0.25
C VAL A 76 -19.48 -21.49 1.13
N ALA A 77 -20.01 -20.26 1.11
CA ALA A 77 -21.21 -19.87 1.85
C ALA A 77 -22.43 -20.69 1.42
N LEU A 78 -22.66 -20.86 0.12
CA LEU A 78 -23.73 -21.73 -0.38
C LEU A 78 -23.59 -23.18 0.09
N GLY A 79 -22.37 -23.72 0.07
CA GLY A 79 -22.10 -25.07 0.59
C GLY A 79 -22.43 -25.20 2.08
N LYS A 80 -22.15 -24.15 2.89
CA LYS A 80 -22.57 -24.08 4.30
C LYS A 80 -24.09 -24.04 4.43
N CYS A 81 -24.77 -23.21 3.62
CA CYS A 81 -26.23 -23.08 3.63
C CYS A 81 -26.93 -24.42 3.33
N ASP A 82 -26.42 -25.19 2.37
CA ASP A 82 -27.00 -26.48 1.97
C ASP A 82 -27.09 -27.49 3.13
N ASN A 83 -26.21 -27.35 4.13
CA ASN A 83 -26.16 -28.23 5.29
C ASN A 83 -27.12 -27.80 6.42
N LEU A 84 -27.93 -26.75 6.23
CA LEU A 84 -28.99 -26.37 7.16
C LEU A 84 -30.18 -27.32 7.01
N ALA A 85 -30.67 -27.89 8.11
CA ALA A 85 -31.77 -28.86 8.10
C ALA A 85 -33.13 -28.21 7.79
N ASP A 86 -33.36 -27.01 8.32
CA ASP A 86 -34.58 -26.23 8.09
C ASP A 86 -34.58 -25.61 6.68
N PRO A 87 -35.56 -25.92 5.82
CA PRO A 87 -35.66 -25.34 4.48
C PRO A 87 -35.77 -23.81 4.47
N ALA A 88 -36.46 -23.20 5.44
CA ALA A 88 -36.62 -21.76 5.51
C ALA A 88 -35.28 -21.08 5.85
N ALA A 89 -34.59 -21.58 6.88
CA ALA A 89 -33.24 -21.12 7.21
C ALA A 89 -32.25 -21.27 6.05
N ARG A 90 -32.35 -22.37 5.28
CA ARG A 90 -31.52 -22.58 4.08
C ARG A 90 -31.77 -21.50 3.02
N GLU A 91 -33.03 -21.17 2.75
CA GLU A 91 -33.37 -20.12 1.78
C GLU A 91 -32.87 -18.75 2.24
N THR A 92 -33.08 -18.39 3.52
CA THR A 92 -32.54 -17.15 4.10
C THR A 92 -31.03 -17.09 3.98
N CYS A 93 -30.32 -18.16 4.31
CA CYS A 93 -28.86 -18.23 4.21
C CYS A 93 -28.36 -18.02 2.77
N ARG A 94 -29.00 -18.63 1.77
CA ARG A 94 -28.61 -18.46 0.36
C ARG A 94 -28.87 -17.05 -0.14
N ASN A 95 -29.96 -16.41 0.32
CA ASN A 95 -30.24 -15.02 0.00
C ASN A 95 -29.18 -14.10 0.62
N GLN A 96 -28.79 -14.34 1.88
CA GLN A 96 -27.72 -13.59 2.53
C GLN A 96 -26.39 -13.75 1.78
N ALA A 97 -25.99 -14.97 1.43
CA ALA A 97 -24.76 -15.21 0.66
C ALA A 97 -24.75 -14.43 -0.68
N ALA A 98 -25.91 -14.31 -1.34
CA ALA A 98 -26.01 -13.55 -2.58
C ALA A 98 -25.88 -12.02 -2.34
N THR A 99 -26.41 -11.52 -1.23
CA THR A 99 -26.19 -10.13 -0.78
C THR A 99 -24.71 -9.91 -0.48
N ASP A 100 -24.08 -10.78 0.33
CA ASP A 100 -22.66 -10.67 0.70
C ASP A 100 -21.74 -10.66 -0.53
N LEU A 101 -22.05 -11.45 -1.56
CA LEU A 101 -21.31 -11.42 -2.84
C LEU A 101 -21.42 -10.06 -3.55
N ASN A 102 -22.60 -9.45 -3.55
CA ASN A 102 -22.80 -8.15 -4.20
C ASN A 102 -22.07 -7.06 -3.43
N ASP A 103 -22.18 -7.07 -2.10
CA ASP A 103 -21.52 -6.11 -1.22
C ASP A 103 -19.99 -6.22 -1.37
N ALA A 104 -19.44 -7.44 -1.31
CA ALA A 104 -18.01 -7.67 -1.52
C ALA A 104 -17.52 -7.20 -2.90
N ARG A 105 -18.32 -7.40 -3.96
CA ARG A 105 -17.97 -6.91 -5.31
C ARG A 105 -18.01 -5.38 -5.40
N GLN A 106 -18.95 -4.74 -4.73
CA GLN A 106 -19.02 -3.29 -4.64
C GLN A 106 -17.79 -2.75 -3.91
N THR A 107 -17.42 -3.35 -2.77
CA THR A 107 -16.18 -2.99 -2.06
C THR A 107 -14.97 -3.14 -2.99
N CYS A 108 -14.83 -4.24 -3.73
CA CYS A 108 -13.74 -4.40 -4.69
C CYS A 108 -13.67 -3.25 -5.72
N ASP A 109 -14.82 -2.75 -6.19
CA ASP A 109 -14.88 -1.62 -7.13
C ASP A 109 -14.45 -0.30 -6.47
N GLU A 110 -14.89 -0.05 -5.23
CA GLU A 110 -14.49 1.13 -4.44
C GLU A 110 -12.98 1.12 -4.16
N GLN A 111 -12.42 -0.03 -3.74
CA GLN A 111 -10.98 -0.19 -3.55
C GLN A 111 -10.18 0.06 -4.84
N HIS A 112 -10.72 -0.37 -5.98
CA HIS A 112 -10.11 -0.12 -7.28
C HIS A 112 -10.11 1.37 -7.66
N ASP A 113 -11.22 2.06 -7.40
CA ASP A 113 -11.35 3.49 -7.69
C ASP A 113 -10.36 4.32 -6.85
N VAL A 114 -10.13 3.95 -5.58
CA VAL A 114 -9.10 4.59 -4.74
C VAL A 114 -7.69 4.35 -5.31
N ARG A 115 -7.36 3.11 -5.71
CA ARG A 115 -6.07 2.81 -6.36
C ARG A 115 -5.87 3.60 -7.66
N LEU A 116 -6.92 3.73 -8.48
CA LEU A 116 -6.86 4.51 -9.72
C LEU A 116 -6.65 6.01 -9.44
N ALA A 117 -7.34 6.58 -8.46
CA ALA A 117 -7.16 7.97 -8.07
C ALA A 117 -5.73 8.26 -7.62
N ALA A 118 -5.08 7.30 -6.98
CA ALA A 118 -3.68 7.40 -6.55
C ALA A 118 -2.68 7.34 -7.74
N CYS A 119 -3.07 6.82 -8.91
CA CYS A 119 -2.15 6.68 -10.05
C CYS A 119 -1.74 8.01 -10.69
N ASP A 120 -2.61 9.01 -10.72
CA ASP A 120 -2.29 10.32 -11.30
C ASP A 120 -1.11 11.01 -10.58
N PRO A 121 -1.11 11.17 -9.24
CA PRO A 121 0.02 11.77 -8.54
C PRO A 121 1.26 10.87 -8.46
N LEU A 122 1.10 9.54 -8.48
CA LEU A 122 2.22 8.59 -8.38
C LEU A 122 2.92 8.36 -9.74
N GLY A 123 2.22 8.61 -10.84
CA GLY A 123 2.71 8.40 -12.19
C GLY A 123 2.64 6.93 -12.66
N PRO A 124 2.94 6.69 -13.95
CA PRO A 124 2.73 5.39 -14.60
C PRO A 124 3.88 4.39 -14.37
N ALA A 125 4.99 4.81 -13.76
CA ALA A 125 6.18 3.99 -13.57
C ALA A 125 5.91 2.85 -12.56
N PRO A 126 6.63 1.71 -12.67
CA PRO A 126 6.56 0.68 -11.65
C PRO A 126 7.09 1.20 -10.31
N TYR A 127 6.43 0.83 -9.21
CA TYR A 127 6.92 1.14 -7.87
C TYR A 127 7.92 0.06 -7.43
N ASP A 128 9.21 0.35 -7.60
CA ASP A 128 10.31 -0.53 -7.21
C ASP A 128 11.50 0.30 -6.69
N PRO A 129 11.42 0.83 -5.46
CA PRO A 129 12.50 1.63 -4.90
C PRO A 129 13.79 0.81 -4.74
N VAL A 130 14.91 1.36 -5.19
CA VAL A 130 16.22 0.73 -5.05
C VAL A 130 16.76 0.98 -3.65
N ILE A 131 16.90 -0.09 -2.86
CA ILE A 131 17.45 -0.03 -1.51
C ILE A 131 18.95 -0.34 -1.56
N ASP A 132 19.76 0.69 -1.32
CA ASP A 132 21.19 0.56 -1.04
C ASP A 132 21.43 0.72 0.47
N PRO A 133 21.81 -0.36 1.20
CA PRO A 133 22.07 -0.29 2.64
C PRO A 133 23.09 0.76 3.06
N SER A 134 24.03 1.11 2.18
CA SER A 134 25.03 2.14 2.46
C SER A 134 24.42 3.54 2.52
N ASN A 135 23.22 3.75 1.97
CA ASN A 135 22.50 5.03 2.00
C ASN A 135 21.71 5.27 3.30
N PHE A 136 21.75 4.36 4.26
CA PHE A 136 20.99 4.50 5.51
C PHE A 136 21.87 4.91 6.68
N VAL A 137 21.28 5.68 7.60
CA VAL A 137 21.94 6.19 8.80
C VAL A 137 21.54 5.40 10.04
N ALA A 138 22.32 5.53 11.10
CA ALA A 138 22.16 4.74 12.32
C ALA A 138 21.02 5.21 13.24
N ARG A 139 20.53 6.44 13.08
CA ARG A 139 19.51 7.07 13.92
C ARG A 139 18.45 7.67 13.02
N VAL A 140 17.20 7.63 13.47
CA VAL A 140 16.09 8.31 12.83
C VAL A 140 15.87 9.62 13.59
N ASP A 141 16.42 10.71 13.07
CA ASP A 141 16.37 12.06 13.64
C ASP A 141 15.59 13.05 12.76
N ASN A 142 14.74 12.53 11.87
CA ASN A 142 13.84 13.31 11.03
C ASN A 142 13.03 14.31 11.88
N PRO A 143 12.94 15.60 11.48
CA PRO A 143 12.29 16.63 12.27
C PRO A 143 10.82 16.36 12.63
N TYR A 144 10.09 15.58 11.82
CA TYR A 144 8.67 15.28 12.02
C TYR A 144 8.41 13.83 12.43
N PHE A 145 9.44 12.97 12.46
CA PHE A 145 9.30 11.57 12.87
C PHE A 145 10.58 11.05 13.56
N PRO A 146 11.02 11.66 14.68
CA PRO A 146 12.22 11.22 15.37
C PRO A 146 11.96 9.94 16.18
N LEU A 147 12.74 8.88 15.95
CA LEU A 147 12.63 7.62 16.69
C LEU A 147 13.85 7.44 17.61
N THR A 148 13.77 8.04 18.80
CA THR A 148 14.80 7.88 19.84
C THR A 148 14.48 6.66 20.71
N PRO A 149 15.31 5.59 20.71
CA PRO A 149 15.11 4.42 21.54
C PRO A 149 14.87 4.75 23.03
N GLY A 150 13.92 4.05 23.65
CA GLY A 150 13.45 4.28 25.02
C GLY A 150 12.37 5.36 25.14
N THR A 151 11.93 5.96 24.02
CA THR A 151 10.82 6.92 24.02
C THR A 151 9.50 6.21 23.76
N THR A 152 8.50 6.43 24.60
CA THR A 152 7.12 6.00 24.33
C THR A 152 6.22 7.22 24.22
N PHE A 153 5.46 7.28 23.14
CA PHE A 153 4.36 8.23 22.97
C PHE A 153 3.07 7.53 23.39
N VAL A 154 2.20 8.23 24.09
CA VAL A 154 0.92 7.69 24.53
C VAL A 154 -0.18 8.57 23.97
N TYR A 155 -1.08 7.94 23.22
CA TYR A 155 -2.21 8.57 22.57
C TYR A 155 -3.52 8.07 23.19
N GLU A 156 -4.48 8.97 23.40
CA GLU A 156 -5.79 8.61 23.94
C GLU A 156 -6.92 9.32 23.20
N GLY A 157 -8.05 8.64 23.03
CA GLY A 157 -9.17 9.11 22.22
C GLY A 157 -10.48 8.43 22.58
N GLN A 158 -11.61 9.13 22.46
CA GLN A 158 -12.91 8.46 22.38
C GLN A 158 -13.23 8.28 20.90
N THR A 159 -13.43 7.04 20.49
CA THR A 159 -13.85 6.66 19.14
C THR A 159 -15.26 6.08 19.17
N ASP A 160 -15.83 5.82 17.99
CA ASP A 160 -17.09 5.07 17.86
C ASP A 160 -16.98 3.62 18.36
N GLN A 161 -15.76 3.07 18.45
CA GLN A 161 -15.50 1.70 18.92
C GLN A 161 -15.25 1.60 20.43
N GLY A 162 -14.86 2.69 21.09
CA GLY A 162 -14.61 2.72 22.53
C GLY A 162 -13.60 3.80 22.92
N PHE A 163 -13.15 3.78 24.18
CA PHE A 163 -12.01 4.59 24.59
C PHE A 163 -10.71 3.89 24.17
N GLU A 164 -10.00 4.51 23.24
CA GLU A 164 -8.72 4.05 22.71
C GLU A 164 -7.55 4.60 23.55
N HIS A 165 -6.59 3.72 23.83
CA HIS A 165 -5.29 4.03 24.41
C HIS A 165 -4.21 3.29 23.64
N ASP A 166 -3.35 4.06 22.97
CA ASP A 166 -2.23 3.60 22.13
C ASP A 166 -0.91 3.96 22.82
N GLU A 167 0.03 2.99 22.85
CA GLU A 167 1.42 3.19 23.23
C GLU A 167 2.43 2.89 22.11
N PHE A 168 2.72 3.86 21.25
CA PHE A 168 3.85 3.83 20.31
C PHE A 168 5.23 3.90 21.01
N ALA A 169 5.86 2.75 21.24
CA ALA A 169 7.13 2.61 21.97
C ALA A 169 8.35 2.35 21.07
N VAL A 170 9.25 3.32 20.96
CA VAL A 170 10.53 3.15 20.24
C VAL A 170 11.46 2.27 21.06
N THR A 171 11.67 1.04 20.61
CA THR A 171 12.44 0.05 21.36
C THR A 171 13.97 0.25 21.22
N HIS A 172 14.75 -0.51 21.99
CA HIS A 172 16.20 -0.65 21.76
C HIS A 172 16.55 -1.73 20.74
N HIS A 173 15.55 -2.43 20.20
CA HIS A 173 15.73 -3.49 19.22
C HIS A 173 15.84 -2.91 17.81
N THR A 174 16.46 -3.70 16.93
CA THR A 174 16.55 -3.37 15.52
C THR A 174 16.40 -4.65 14.71
N ARG A 175 15.76 -4.56 13.55
CA ARG A 175 15.66 -5.64 12.57
C ARG A 175 16.46 -5.29 11.32
N THR A 176 17.12 -6.29 10.71
CA THR A 176 17.79 -6.08 9.43
C THR A 176 16.90 -6.54 8.28
N ILE A 177 16.46 -5.62 7.41
CA ILE A 177 15.60 -5.88 6.26
C ILE A 177 16.29 -5.36 5.01
N LEU A 178 16.44 -6.19 3.98
CA LEU A 178 17.20 -5.86 2.76
C LEU A 178 18.64 -5.35 3.02
N GLY A 179 19.24 -5.74 4.14
CA GLY A 179 20.58 -5.30 4.57
C GLY A 179 20.60 -3.95 5.32
N VAL A 180 19.47 -3.24 5.41
CA VAL A 180 19.31 -2.01 6.20
C VAL A 180 18.97 -2.37 7.64
N ARG A 181 19.60 -1.70 8.60
CA ARG A 181 19.24 -1.82 10.02
C ARG A 181 18.11 -0.86 10.34
N CYS A 182 16.92 -1.40 10.58
CA CYS A 182 15.70 -0.67 10.90
C CYS A 182 15.51 -0.61 12.43
N VAL A 183 15.10 0.55 12.92
CA VAL A 183 14.63 0.76 14.30
C VAL A 183 13.28 0.07 14.45
N GLU A 184 13.12 -0.69 15.53
CA GLU A 184 11.86 -1.34 15.86
C GLU A 184 11.04 -0.45 16.80
N VAL A 185 9.78 -0.20 16.43
CA VAL A 185 8.76 0.36 17.30
C VAL A 185 7.80 -0.77 17.68
N HIS A 186 7.40 -0.79 18.94
CA HIS A 186 6.31 -1.64 19.42
C HIS A 186 5.10 -0.75 19.64
N ASP A 187 4.08 -0.91 18.81
CA ASP A 187 2.80 -0.24 18.94
C ASP A 187 1.78 -1.20 19.56
N THR A 188 1.02 -0.71 20.53
CA THR A 188 -0.03 -1.48 21.19
C THR A 188 -1.25 -0.61 21.38
N VAL A 189 -2.38 -1.07 20.88
CA VAL A 189 -3.67 -0.38 21.00
C VAL A 189 -4.57 -1.15 21.94
N THR A 190 -5.17 -0.44 22.87
CA THR A 190 -6.24 -0.97 23.72
C THR A 190 -7.53 -0.18 23.54
N THR A 191 -8.65 -0.89 23.42
CA THR A 191 -10.00 -0.30 23.39
C THR A 191 -10.77 -0.74 24.61
N ASP A 192 -11.27 0.23 25.39
CA ASP A 192 -11.92 0.02 26.68
C ASP A 192 -11.07 -0.85 27.64
N GLY A 193 -9.74 -0.72 27.55
CA GLY A 193 -8.76 -1.44 28.37
C GLY A 193 -8.49 -2.88 27.93
N GLN A 194 -8.98 -3.32 26.77
CA GLN A 194 -8.66 -4.61 26.17
C GLN A 194 -7.67 -4.43 25.03
N LEU A 195 -6.63 -5.27 24.96
CA LEU A 195 -5.67 -5.25 23.86
C LEU A 195 -6.37 -5.66 22.56
N THR A 196 -6.38 -4.74 21.59
CA THR A 196 -6.98 -4.93 20.27
C THR A 196 -5.93 -4.99 19.16
N GLU A 197 -4.74 -4.42 19.38
CA GLU A 197 -3.63 -4.48 18.43
C GLU A 197 -2.28 -4.62 19.15
N ASP A 198 -1.39 -5.44 18.58
CA ASP A 198 0.01 -5.63 19.01
C ASP A 198 0.91 -5.73 17.77
N THR A 199 1.64 -4.65 17.47
CA THR A 199 2.34 -4.43 16.21
C THR A 199 3.81 -4.11 16.42
N LEU A 200 4.69 -4.75 15.62
CA LEU A 200 6.11 -4.42 15.55
C LEU A 200 6.45 -3.77 14.20
N ASP A 201 6.76 -2.48 14.22
CA ASP A 201 7.09 -1.69 13.04
C ASP A 201 8.59 -1.51 12.85
N TRP A 202 9.04 -1.50 11.60
CA TRP A 202 10.45 -1.32 11.28
C TRP A 202 10.70 -0.13 10.37
N PHE A 203 11.37 0.90 10.91
CA PHE A 203 11.68 2.13 10.19
C PHE A 203 13.18 2.35 10.00
N ALA A 204 13.58 2.99 8.91
CA ALA A 204 14.97 3.43 8.74
C ALA A 204 15.07 4.77 8.02
N GLN A 205 16.05 5.60 8.39
CA GLN A 205 16.27 6.88 7.76
C GLN A 205 17.41 6.80 6.74
N ASP A 206 17.19 7.34 5.55
CA ASP A 206 18.24 7.50 4.54
C ASP A 206 19.13 8.73 4.81
N ARG A 207 20.21 8.89 4.06
CA ARG A 207 21.14 10.03 4.20
C ARG A 207 20.55 11.36 3.75
N ASP A 208 19.48 11.34 2.97
CA ASP A 208 18.76 12.55 2.57
C ASP A 208 17.78 13.00 3.68
N GLY A 209 17.48 12.12 4.63
CA GLY A 209 16.65 12.38 5.81
C GLY A 209 15.23 11.85 5.70
N ASN A 210 14.87 11.09 4.65
CA ASN A 210 13.56 10.46 4.56
C ASN A 210 13.52 9.25 5.48
N VAL A 211 12.39 9.08 6.17
CA VAL A 211 12.12 7.90 6.98
C VAL A 211 11.30 6.93 6.14
N TRP A 212 11.87 5.76 5.93
CA TRP A 212 11.29 4.65 5.20
C TRP A 212 10.63 3.67 6.17
N TYR A 213 9.49 3.13 5.76
CA TYR A 213 8.79 2.06 6.47
C TYR A 213 9.06 0.74 5.76
N PHE A 214 9.75 -0.17 6.43
CA PHE A 214 10.25 -1.42 5.86
C PHE A 214 9.30 -2.60 6.06
N GLY A 215 8.26 -2.44 6.85
CA GLY A 215 7.33 -3.50 7.19
C GLY A 215 6.89 -3.43 8.62
N GLU A 216 5.91 -4.27 8.92
CA GLU A 216 5.30 -4.46 10.21
C GLU A 216 5.00 -5.94 10.44
N ASN A 217 4.83 -6.32 11.70
CA ASN A 217 4.23 -7.59 12.08
C ASN A 217 3.15 -7.33 13.11
N THR A 218 1.92 -7.40 12.62
CA THR A 218 0.70 -6.93 13.24
C THR A 218 -0.14 -8.11 13.67
N HIS A 219 -0.68 -8.01 14.88
CA HIS A 219 -1.72 -8.90 15.36
C HIS A 219 -2.90 -8.06 15.80
N GLU A 220 -4.06 -8.29 15.20
CA GLU A 220 -5.33 -7.81 15.75
C GLU A 220 -5.92 -8.87 16.68
N LEU A 221 -6.53 -8.42 17.77
CA LEU A 221 -7.00 -9.27 18.85
C LEU A 221 -8.45 -8.98 19.24
N GLU A 222 -9.20 -10.04 19.47
CA GLU A 222 -10.49 -10.01 20.16
C GLU A 222 -10.49 -11.05 21.27
N ASP A 223 -10.97 -10.68 22.47
CA ASP A 223 -11.01 -11.55 23.66
C ASP A 223 -9.64 -12.20 23.99
N GLY A 224 -8.54 -11.50 23.67
CA GLY A 224 -7.17 -11.96 23.90
C GLY A 224 -6.69 -13.04 22.92
N LEU A 225 -7.40 -13.27 21.82
CA LEU A 225 -7.02 -14.17 20.74
C LEU A 225 -6.73 -13.38 19.48
N ILE A 226 -5.68 -13.78 18.76
CA ILE A 226 -5.37 -13.21 17.44
C ILE A 226 -6.50 -13.58 16.48
N THR A 227 -7.18 -12.57 15.94
CA THR A 227 -8.25 -12.72 14.95
C THR A 227 -7.71 -12.63 13.53
N THR A 228 -6.75 -11.73 13.30
CA THR A 228 -6.09 -11.56 12.00
C THR A 228 -4.64 -11.07 12.16
N ILE A 229 -3.89 -11.22 11.07
CA ILE A 229 -2.53 -10.69 10.88
C ILE A 229 -2.45 -9.83 9.61
N GLU A 230 -3.61 -9.43 9.07
CA GLU A 230 -3.69 -8.47 7.97
C GLU A 230 -2.91 -7.19 8.34
N GLY A 231 -2.44 -6.45 7.33
CA GLY A 231 -1.41 -5.42 7.52
C GLY A 231 0.02 -5.99 7.47
N THR A 232 0.32 -7.09 8.18
CA THR A 232 1.69 -7.65 8.25
C THR A 232 2.38 -7.74 6.88
N PHE A 233 3.48 -7.01 6.72
CA PHE A 233 4.28 -7.02 5.49
C PHE A 233 5.76 -6.84 5.77
N MET A 234 6.62 -7.25 4.84
CA MET A 234 8.06 -7.00 4.97
C MET A 234 8.72 -6.80 3.61
N ALA A 235 9.35 -5.65 3.44
CA ALA A 235 10.07 -5.28 2.23
C ALA A 235 11.00 -6.41 1.74
N GLY A 236 10.84 -6.81 0.49
CA GLY A 236 11.61 -7.88 -0.15
C GLY A 236 11.04 -9.29 0.01
N VAL A 237 9.92 -9.45 0.73
CA VAL A 237 9.15 -10.70 0.81
C VAL A 237 7.89 -10.55 -0.03
N ASN A 238 7.45 -11.61 -0.72
CA ASN A 238 6.20 -11.66 -1.51
C ASN A 238 5.98 -10.56 -2.57
N GLY A 239 7.00 -9.76 -2.88
CA GLY A 239 6.89 -8.62 -3.79
C GLY A 239 6.71 -7.28 -3.07
N ASP A 240 6.58 -7.29 -1.74
CA ASP A 240 6.37 -6.13 -0.90
C ASP A 240 7.55 -5.16 -1.01
N LYS A 241 7.23 -3.86 -0.97
CA LYS A 241 8.20 -2.77 -1.09
C LYS A 241 8.05 -1.81 0.08
N PRO A 242 9.16 -1.22 0.57
CA PRO A 242 9.07 -0.20 1.59
C PRO A 242 8.46 1.07 0.99
N GLY A 243 7.75 1.83 1.81
CA GLY A 243 7.33 3.19 1.49
C GLY A 243 8.09 4.23 2.31
N ILE A 244 7.68 5.49 2.18
CA ILE A 244 8.17 6.62 2.97
C ILE A 244 7.11 6.91 4.02
N ILE A 245 7.42 6.79 5.31
CA ILE A 245 6.48 7.23 6.37
C ILE A 245 6.56 8.75 6.56
N MET A 246 7.74 9.34 6.39
CA MET A 246 7.95 10.78 6.52
C MET A 246 9.09 11.28 5.64
N LYS A 247 8.85 12.33 4.84
CA LYS A 247 9.88 12.94 3.99
C LYS A 247 10.85 13.79 4.81
N ALA A 248 12.09 13.94 4.33
CA ALA A 248 13.09 14.83 4.92
C ALA A 248 12.66 16.31 4.86
N HIS A 249 12.09 16.68 3.72
CA HIS A 249 11.70 18.04 3.35
C HIS A 249 10.29 18.00 2.76
N PRO A 250 9.26 17.80 3.61
CA PRO A 250 7.88 17.74 3.14
C PRO A 250 7.46 19.09 2.54
N ALA A 251 6.73 19.03 1.44
CA ALA A 251 6.12 20.17 0.77
C ALA A 251 4.62 19.93 0.60
N VAL A 252 3.81 20.98 0.70
CA VAL A 252 2.37 20.88 0.47
C VAL A 252 2.10 20.32 -0.94
N GLY A 253 1.29 19.28 -1.02
CA GLY A 253 0.98 18.54 -2.25
C GLY A 253 1.89 17.34 -2.52
N ASP A 254 2.91 17.10 -1.70
CA ASP A 254 3.65 15.82 -1.74
C ASP A 254 2.68 14.66 -1.50
N PHE A 255 2.65 13.71 -2.42
CA PHE A 255 1.85 12.49 -2.35
C PHE A 255 2.76 11.27 -2.51
N TYR A 256 2.69 10.31 -1.59
CA TYR A 256 3.59 9.16 -1.58
C TYR A 256 2.96 7.93 -0.94
N ARG A 257 3.54 6.77 -1.24
CA ARG A 257 3.24 5.50 -0.57
C ARG A 257 3.95 5.44 0.77
N GLN A 258 3.22 5.14 1.84
CA GLN A 258 3.78 4.74 3.12
C GLN A 258 4.09 3.24 3.11
N GLU A 259 3.30 2.47 2.37
CA GLU A 259 3.44 1.02 2.26
C GLU A 259 3.17 0.53 0.84
N PHE A 260 3.63 -0.67 0.53
CA PHE A 260 3.26 -1.37 -0.69
C PHE A 260 3.34 -2.88 -0.50
N SER A 261 2.24 -3.45 0.00
CA SER A 261 1.92 -4.87 0.03
C SER A 261 0.53 -5.05 -0.60
N LEU A 262 0.50 -5.41 -1.88
CA LEU A 262 -0.72 -5.34 -2.68
C LEU A 262 -1.84 -6.22 -2.10
N ASN A 263 -2.99 -5.58 -1.82
CA ASN A 263 -4.18 -6.18 -1.21
C ASN A 263 -3.95 -6.70 0.22
N ASN A 264 -3.01 -6.10 0.96
CA ASN A 264 -2.67 -6.48 2.32
C ASN A 264 -2.27 -5.28 3.20
N ALA A 265 -1.41 -4.38 2.71
CA ALA A 265 -0.95 -3.18 3.42
C ALA A 265 -0.63 -2.08 2.39
N GLU A 266 -1.47 -1.05 2.30
CA GLU A 266 -1.42 -0.05 1.22
C GLU A 266 -1.81 1.35 1.68
N ASP A 267 -0.88 2.04 2.34
CA ASP A 267 -1.14 3.41 2.77
C ASP A 267 -0.55 4.48 1.87
N PHE A 268 -1.30 5.58 1.71
CA PHE A 268 -0.88 6.80 1.03
C PHE A 268 -0.94 7.98 1.99
N ALA A 269 0.06 8.85 1.90
CA ALA A 269 0.08 10.14 2.58
C ALA A 269 0.14 11.30 1.58
N GLU A 270 -0.62 12.36 1.89
CA GLU A 270 -0.56 13.65 1.22
C GLU A 270 -0.25 14.77 2.23
N THR A 271 0.82 15.52 2.00
CA THR A 271 1.14 16.69 2.84
C THR A 271 0.16 17.83 2.54
N ARG A 272 -0.67 18.20 3.51
CA ARG A 272 -1.73 19.22 3.37
C ARG A 272 -1.33 20.59 3.92
N SER A 273 -0.48 20.64 4.94
CA SER A 273 -0.05 21.89 5.60
C SER A 273 1.25 21.67 6.35
N LEU A 274 2.00 22.75 6.59
CA LEU A 274 3.24 22.77 7.39
C LEU A 274 3.20 23.84 8.50
N THR A 275 2.04 24.49 8.67
CA THR A 275 1.89 25.68 9.51
C THR A 275 0.79 25.52 10.56
N GLU A 276 0.30 24.30 10.77
CA GLU A 276 -0.78 24.08 11.71
C GLU A 276 -0.35 24.41 13.15
N THR A 277 -1.32 24.81 13.97
CA THR A 277 -1.15 24.92 15.41
C THR A 277 -2.13 23.99 16.09
N VAL A 278 -1.61 22.99 16.80
CA VAL A 278 -2.39 22.00 17.54
C VAL A 278 -2.35 22.34 19.03
N ARG A 279 -3.50 22.38 19.68
CA ARG A 279 -3.62 22.68 21.12
C ARG A 279 -4.22 21.47 21.82
N LEU A 280 -3.44 20.83 22.68
CA LEU A 280 -3.81 19.67 23.47
C LEU A 280 -3.63 19.97 24.96
N PRO A 281 -4.19 19.16 25.87
CA PRO A 281 -3.95 19.30 27.31
C PRO A 281 -2.47 19.29 27.69
N VAL A 282 -1.65 18.54 26.96
CA VAL A 282 -0.19 18.44 27.20
C VAL A 282 0.61 19.65 26.73
N GLY A 283 0.02 20.51 25.89
CA GLY A 283 0.72 21.68 25.36
C GLY A 283 0.17 22.19 24.04
N THR A 284 0.78 23.28 23.57
CA THR A 284 0.52 23.83 22.23
C THR A 284 1.72 23.56 21.33
N PHE A 285 1.45 22.96 20.18
CA PHE A 285 2.43 22.65 19.14
C PHE A 285 2.21 23.60 17.96
N HIS A 286 3.30 24.16 17.46
CA HIS A 286 3.29 25.12 16.35
C HIS A 286 4.07 24.56 15.16
N ASN A 287 3.74 25.03 13.96
CA ASN A 287 4.36 24.61 12.70
C ASN A 287 4.23 23.10 12.48
N CYS A 288 3.08 22.54 12.86
CA CYS A 288 2.81 21.12 12.65
C CYS A 288 2.57 20.86 11.16
N LEU A 289 3.14 19.74 10.70
CA LEU A 289 2.76 19.15 9.43
C LEU A 289 1.38 18.51 9.58
N LYS A 290 0.51 18.71 8.61
CA LYS A 290 -0.76 17.99 8.48
C LYS A 290 -0.67 17.02 7.31
N SER A 291 -0.73 15.74 7.59
CA SER A 291 -0.82 14.65 6.62
C SER A 291 -2.29 14.29 6.43
N LYS A 292 -2.71 14.05 5.20
CA LYS A 292 -3.95 13.31 4.89
C LYS A 292 -3.53 11.90 4.53
N GLU A 293 -4.04 10.92 5.27
CA GLU A 293 -3.70 9.51 5.09
C GLU A 293 -4.94 8.73 4.67
N THR A 294 -4.75 7.81 3.72
CA THR A 294 -5.83 7.04 3.08
C THR A 294 -5.29 5.68 2.64
N THR A 295 -6.17 4.68 2.60
CA THR A 295 -5.88 3.34 2.10
C THR A 295 -6.93 2.93 1.06
N PRO A 296 -6.57 2.16 0.02
CA PRO A 296 -7.56 1.53 -0.83
C PRO A 296 -8.17 0.30 -0.18
N LEU A 297 -7.65 -0.22 0.94
CA LEU A 297 -8.20 -1.41 1.61
C LEU A 297 -9.50 -1.09 2.33
N GLU A 298 -9.58 0.13 2.88
CA GLU A 298 -10.76 0.73 3.49
C GLU A 298 -11.09 2.05 2.76
N PRO A 299 -11.86 2.00 1.66
CA PRO A 299 -12.07 3.16 0.77
C PRO A 299 -12.70 4.38 1.45
N ASP A 300 -13.38 4.14 2.57
CA ASP A 300 -14.01 5.17 3.39
C ASP A 300 -13.10 5.74 4.47
N LEU A 301 -11.99 5.06 4.80
CA LEU A 301 -11.05 5.53 5.80
C LEU A 301 -10.25 6.73 5.26
N LEU A 302 -10.22 7.79 6.07
CA LEU A 302 -9.40 8.97 5.81
C LEU A 302 -9.06 9.60 7.14
N GLU A 303 -7.77 9.76 7.38
CA GLU A 303 -7.29 10.40 8.60
C GLU A 303 -6.52 11.67 8.29
N TYR A 304 -6.61 12.63 9.21
CA TYR A 304 -5.65 13.71 9.30
C TYR A 304 -4.72 13.48 10.49
N LYS A 305 -3.45 13.19 10.21
CA LYS A 305 -2.40 13.12 11.23
C LYS A 305 -1.62 14.42 11.29
N PHE A 306 -1.30 14.87 12.50
CA PHE A 306 -0.59 16.13 12.74
C PHE A 306 0.74 15.85 13.40
N TYR A 307 1.84 16.22 12.76
CA TYR A 307 3.19 15.96 13.23
C TYR A 307 3.85 17.26 13.72
N ALA A 308 4.24 17.32 14.98
CA ALA A 308 4.95 18.45 15.55
C ALA A 308 6.48 18.29 15.42
N PRO A 309 7.22 19.38 15.10
CA PRO A 309 8.67 19.33 15.02
C PRO A 309 9.32 18.81 16.31
N SER A 310 10.30 17.93 16.18
CA SER A 310 11.05 17.24 17.25
C SER A 310 10.22 16.34 18.16
N VAL A 311 8.95 16.10 17.82
CA VAL A 311 8.04 15.26 18.60
C VAL A 311 7.59 14.06 17.78
N GLY A 312 7.01 14.27 16.61
CA GLY A 312 6.30 13.20 15.89
C GLY A 312 4.81 13.48 15.81
N ASN A 313 4.00 12.44 15.63
CA ASN A 313 2.55 12.57 15.64
C ASN A 313 2.08 13.12 16.99
N VAL A 314 1.16 14.08 16.98
CA VAL A 314 0.55 14.65 18.18
C VAL A 314 -0.98 14.53 18.19
N LEU A 315 -1.60 14.33 17.03
CA LEU A 315 -3.06 14.28 16.90
C LEU A 315 -3.41 13.52 15.62
N THR A 316 -4.33 12.56 15.73
CA THR A 316 -5.02 11.91 14.62
C THR A 316 -6.50 12.30 14.67
N VAL A 317 -7.11 12.57 13.52
CA VAL A 317 -8.54 12.90 13.40
C VAL A 317 -9.13 12.20 12.19
N ASP A 318 -10.17 11.41 12.40
CA ASP A 318 -11.10 11.03 11.33
C ASP A 318 -12.12 12.18 11.14
N PRO A 319 -12.13 12.87 9.99
CA PRO A 319 -13.04 14.00 9.78
C PRO A 319 -14.47 13.57 9.44
N ARG A 320 -14.73 12.28 9.17
CA ARG A 320 -16.06 11.72 8.89
C ARG A 320 -16.79 11.37 10.18
N THR A 321 -16.15 10.63 11.09
CA THR A 321 -16.73 10.27 12.39
C THR A 321 -16.55 11.40 13.41
N GLY A 322 -15.46 12.16 13.30
CA GLY A 322 -15.05 13.15 14.29
C GLY A 322 -14.18 12.55 15.41
N ASP A 323 -13.87 11.26 15.30
CA ASP A 323 -12.97 10.54 16.20
C ASP A 323 -11.61 11.21 16.21
N ARG A 324 -11.00 11.21 17.40
CA ARG A 324 -9.71 11.82 17.62
C ARG A 324 -8.91 11.00 18.60
N THR A 325 -7.62 10.88 18.33
CA THR A 325 -6.64 10.35 19.28
C THR A 325 -5.56 11.40 19.48
N GLU A 326 -5.38 11.84 20.72
CA GLU A 326 -4.53 12.97 21.10
C GLU A 326 -3.29 12.47 21.84
N LEU A 327 -2.11 13.03 21.58
CA LEU A 327 -0.94 12.78 22.40
C LEU A 327 -1.19 13.29 23.83
N VAL A 328 -1.18 12.39 24.81
CA VAL A 328 -1.40 12.69 26.22
C VAL A 328 -0.15 12.56 27.08
N ARG A 329 0.88 11.85 26.61
CA ARG A 329 2.13 11.69 27.36
C ARG A 329 3.31 11.31 26.45
N ILE A 330 4.51 11.72 26.84
CA ILE A 330 5.77 11.17 26.33
C ILE A 330 6.57 10.65 27.53
N ARG A 331 6.94 9.36 27.51
CA ARG A 331 7.81 8.71 28.49
C ARG A 331 9.20 8.49 27.90
N ARG A 332 10.22 8.48 28.76
CA ARG A 332 11.62 8.22 28.39
C ARG A 332 12.23 7.37 29.49
N ASP A 333 12.60 6.14 29.16
CA ASP A 333 13.12 5.15 30.10
C ASP A 333 14.63 4.93 29.97
#